data_AF-A0A7S1GAM5-F1
#
_entry.id   AF-A0A7S1GAM5-F1
#
_cell.length_a   1.000
_cell.length_b   1.000
_cell.length_c   1.000
_cell.angle_alpha   90.00
_cell.angle_beta   90.00
_cell.angle_gamma   90.00
#
_symmetry.space_group_name_H-M   'P 1'
#
loop_
_entity.id
_entity.type
_entity.pdbx_description
1 polymer ?
#
loop_
_entity_poly.entity_id
_entity_poly.type
_entity_poly.pdbx_seq_one_letter_code
_entity_poly.pdbx_strand_id
1 'polypeptide(L)'
;VAESDALVWCPAPGCGNIIAYSTLRATVHCSCGHAFCFRCGEAPHAPTSCEGAKQWFKAVDKRKGVEKEASAMPSNFKPCPNPDCSVKVEKNGGCMYMQCSGPGGCGVFWCWQCGNWSKQASGVHHVHECNDPPTAKWAKAAAGLFDDDGKFTWFYERYTNHVEALRIHTAQLEAARAKQAELEEVGEVTSATDFLIRAATTVIRARTVAAWTYPYAHGIADETQQRLFAHQQGMLETYTEDLAALV
;
A
#
# COMPACT_ATOMS: atom_id res chain seq x y z
N VAL A 1 -25.56 -29.38 9.91
CA VAL A 1 -26.15 -28.02 10.00
C VAL A 1 -25.74 -27.32 8.72
N ALA A 2 -26.71 -26.98 7.86
CA ALA A 2 -26.41 -26.36 6.57
C ALA A 2 -25.65 -25.05 6.79
N GLU A 3 -24.46 -24.92 6.18
CA GLU A 3 -23.71 -23.67 6.16
C GLU A 3 -24.59 -22.62 5.47
N SER A 4 -24.94 -21.58 6.21
CA SER A 4 -25.62 -20.42 5.67
C SER A 4 -24.60 -19.58 4.91
N ASP A 5 -24.82 -19.32 3.62
CA ASP A 5 -23.98 -18.43 2.79
C ASP A 5 -23.86 -16.99 3.34
N ALA A 6 -24.60 -16.67 4.41
CA ALA A 6 -24.58 -15.38 5.08
C ALA A 6 -23.77 -15.37 6.39
N LEU A 7 -23.17 -16.49 6.82
CA LEU A 7 -22.42 -16.59 8.07
C LEU A 7 -21.00 -17.13 7.83
N VAL A 8 -19.99 -16.47 8.41
CA VAL A 8 -18.60 -16.97 8.41
C VAL A 8 -17.96 -16.81 9.77
N TRP A 9 -17.11 -17.77 10.14
CA TRP A 9 -16.29 -17.68 11.35
C TRP A 9 -15.15 -16.68 11.16
N CYS A 10 -14.79 -15.97 12.22
CA CYS A 10 -13.56 -15.19 12.24
C CYS A 10 -12.36 -16.14 12.20
N PRO A 11 -11.41 -15.99 11.26
CA PRO A 11 -10.24 -16.87 11.16
C PRO A 11 -9.14 -16.54 12.18
N ALA A 12 -9.32 -15.49 13.00
CA ALA A 12 -8.32 -15.09 13.99
C ALA A 12 -8.16 -16.19 15.07
N PRO A 13 -6.91 -16.61 15.39
CA PRO A 13 -6.67 -17.61 16.42
C PRO A 13 -7.32 -17.23 17.77
N GLY A 14 -8.09 -18.15 18.34
CA GLY A 14 -8.78 -17.93 19.63
C GLY A 14 -10.05 -17.07 19.56
N CYS A 15 -10.46 -16.61 18.38
CA CYS A 15 -11.71 -15.86 18.22
C CYS A 15 -12.89 -16.79 17.89
N GLY A 16 -13.92 -16.81 18.74
CA GLY A 16 -15.15 -17.58 18.53
C GLY A 16 -16.28 -16.78 17.87
N ASN A 17 -15.98 -15.63 17.24
CA ASN A 17 -17.01 -14.76 16.69
C ASN A 17 -17.47 -15.26 15.31
N ILE A 18 -18.77 -15.13 15.05
CA ILE A 18 -19.39 -15.35 13.74
C ILE A 18 -19.79 -13.98 13.18
N ILE A 19 -19.47 -13.75 11.91
CA ILE A 19 -19.91 -12.57 11.18
C ILE A 19 -21.10 -12.95 10.32
N ALA A 20 -22.24 -12.31 10.58
CA ALA A 20 -23.39 -12.35 9.68
C ALA A 20 -23.28 -11.20 8.69
N TYR A 21 -23.22 -11.49 7.39
CA TYR A 21 -22.99 -10.45 6.39
C TYR A 21 -23.88 -10.57 5.15
N SER A 22 -24.47 -9.43 4.80
CA SER A 22 -25.36 -9.24 3.66
C SER A 22 -24.57 -8.74 2.44
N THR A 23 -24.15 -9.69 1.60
CA THR A 23 -23.97 -9.63 0.12
C THR A 23 -23.18 -8.50 -0.57
N LEU A 24 -22.68 -7.44 0.10
CA LEU A 24 -22.17 -6.24 -0.59
C LEU A 24 -20.72 -5.80 -0.30
N ARG A 25 -20.02 -6.36 0.68
CA ARG A 25 -18.60 -6.03 0.96
C ARG A 25 -17.77 -7.30 0.97
N ALA A 26 -16.68 -7.28 0.21
CA ALA A 26 -15.70 -8.37 0.25
C ALA A 26 -14.95 -8.37 1.59
N THR A 27 -14.58 -7.20 2.12
CA THR A 27 -13.86 -7.07 3.39
C THR A 27 -14.81 -6.89 4.58
N VAL A 28 -14.64 -7.71 5.60
CA VAL A 28 -15.35 -7.63 6.88
C VAL A 28 -14.36 -7.42 8.04
N HIS A 29 -14.81 -6.73 9.09
CA HIS A 29 -14.03 -6.49 10.31
C HIS A 29 -14.73 -7.17 11.48
N CYS A 30 -14.02 -8.06 12.16
CA CYS A 30 -14.46 -8.65 13.42
C CYS A 30 -14.28 -7.65 14.57
N SER A 31 -15.08 -7.77 15.62
CA SER A 31 -14.91 -6.99 16.86
C SER A 31 -13.58 -7.27 17.57
N CYS A 32 -12.91 -8.41 17.30
CA CYS A 32 -11.55 -8.67 17.77
C CYS A 32 -10.47 -7.86 17.01
N GLY A 33 -10.85 -7.05 16.02
CA GLY A 33 -9.94 -6.24 15.21
C GLY A 33 -9.44 -6.94 13.94
N HIS A 34 -9.63 -8.25 13.79
CA HIS A 34 -9.21 -8.97 12.59
C HIS A 34 -10.08 -8.60 11.38
N ALA A 35 -9.42 -8.32 10.25
CA ALA A 35 -10.07 -8.00 8.98
C ALA A 35 -9.74 -9.08 7.95
N PHE A 36 -10.75 -9.54 7.22
CA PHE A 36 -10.59 -10.61 6.23
C PHE A 36 -11.63 -10.52 5.11
N CYS A 37 -11.39 -11.26 4.03
CA CYS A 37 -12.35 -11.41 2.95
C CYS A 37 -13.44 -12.39 3.36
N PHE A 38 -14.69 -11.92 3.38
CA PHE A 38 -15.85 -12.74 3.72
C PHE A 38 -16.00 -13.97 2.81
N ARG A 39 -15.60 -13.87 1.52
CA ARG A 39 -15.81 -14.94 0.54
C ARG A 39 -14.78 -16.07 0.61
N CYS A 40 -13.54 -15.78 0.99
CA CYS A 40 -12.47 -16.77 0.95
C CYS A 40 -11.71 -16.93 2.28
N GLY A 41 -11.99 -16.12 3.30
CA GLY A 41 -11.31 -16.17 4.59
C GLY A 41 -9.91 -15.54 4.61
N GLU A 42 -9.35 -15.21 3.45
CA GLU A 42 -8.01 -14.65 3.31
C GLU A 42 -7.93 -13.18 3.72
N ALA A 43 -6.71 -12.62 3.73
CA ALA A 43 -6.49 -11.20 3.96
C ALA A 43 -7.35 -10.31 3.02
N PRO A 44 -7.78 -9.11 3.46
CA PRO A 44 -8.57 -8.21 2.64
C PRO A 44 -7.86 -7.90 1.32
N HIS A 45 -8.56 -8.12 0.20
CA HIS A 45 -7.99 -7.99 -1.13
C HIS A 45 -8.86 -7.20 -2.11
N ALA A 46 -9.84 -6.45 -1.63
CA ALA A 46 -10.65 -5.57 -2.48
C ALA A 46 -9.79 -4.38 -3.00
N PRO A 47 -9.95 -3.94 -4.26
CA PRO A 47 -11.00 -4.33 -5.22
C PRO A 47 -10.71 -5.60 -6.03
N THR A 48 -9.54 -6.23 -5.87
CA THR A 48 -9.21 -7.47 -6.58
C THR A 48 -10.14 -8.61 -6.16
N SER A 49 -10.57 -9.43 -7.12
CA SER A 49 -11.40 -10.61 -6.84
C SER A 49 -10.59 -11.69 -6.11
N CYS A 50 -11.25 -12.65 -5.47
CA CYS A 50 -10.55 -13.75 -4.79
C CYS A 50 -9.69 -14.55 -5.77
N GLU A 51 -10.16 -14.75 -7.00
CA GLU A 51 -9.41 -15.43 -8.05
C GLU A 51 -8.23 -14.59 -8.54
N GLY A 52 -8.42 -13.29 -8.75
CA GLY A 52 -7.33 -12.36 -9.11
C GLY A 52 -6.25 -12.31 -8.04
N ALA A 53 -6.62 -12.34 -6.75
CA ALA A 53 -5.67 -12.38 -5.65
C ALA A 53 -4.85 -13.67 -5.63
N LYS A 54 -5.48 -14.83 -5.88
CA LYS A 54 -4.77 -16.11 -6.01
C LYS A 54 -3.79 -16.11 -7.18
N GLN A 55 -4.19 -15.56 -8.33
CA GLN A 55 -3.32 -15.46 -9.51
C GLN A 55 -2.15 -14.51 -9.26
N TRP A 56 -2.40 -13.38 -8.61
CA TRP A 56 -1.37 -12.44 -8.22
C TRP A 56 -0.30 -13.10 -7.35
N PHE A 57 -0.68 -13.81 -6.30
CA PHE A 57 0.29 -14.49 -5.43
C PHE A 57 1.09 -15.57 -6.15
N LYS A 58 0.49 -16.33 -7.07
CA LYS A 58 1.23 -17.27 -7.91
C LYS A 58 2.31 -16.57 -8.75
N ALA A 59 1.99 -15.40 -9.32
CA ALA A 59 2.96 -14.61 -10.08
C ALA A 59 4.08 -14.05 -9.18
N VAL A 60 3.73 -13.60 -7.95
CA VAL A 60 4.72 -13.16 -6.95
C VAL A 60 5.68 -14.29 -6.58
N ASP A 61 5.18 -15.48 -6.32
CA ASP A 61 6.01 -16.62 -5.93
C ASP A 61 6.97 -17.03 -7.04
N LYS A 62 6.50 -17.01 -8.30
CA LYS A 62 7.35 -17.23 -9.47
C LYS A 62 8.49 -16.21 -9.54
N ARG A 63 8.19 -14.92 -9.32
CA ARG A 63 9.19 -13.82 -9.32
C ARG A 63 10.19 -13.94 -8.18
N LYS A 64 9.74 -14.27 -6.96
CA LYS A 64 10.63 -14.50 -5.81
C LYS A 64 11.60 -15.65 -6.04
N GLY A 65 11.20 -16.68 -6.80
CA GLY A 65 12.11 -17.75 -7.25
C GLY A 65 13.28 -17.19 -8.06
N VAL A 66 12.99 -16.30 -9.01
CA VAL A 66 13.99 -15.65 -9.87
C VAL A 66 14.88 -14.66 -9.09
N GLU A 67 14.32 -13.86 -8.18
CA GLU A 67 15.09 -12.87 -7.41
C GLU A 67 16.11 -13.48 -6.45
N LYS A 68 15.81 -14.65 -5.87
CA LYS A 68 16.74 -15.38 -4.99
C LYS A 68 18.04 -15.78 -5.69
N GLU A 69 18.03 -15.91 -7.01
CA GLU A 69 19.19 -16.27 -7.81
C GLU A 69 20.04 -15.05 -8.22
N ALA A 70 19.53 -13.81 -8.08
CA ALA A 70 20.09 -12.61 -8.72
C ALA A 70 20.59 -11.49 -7.77
N SER A 71 20.57 -11.64 -6.44
CA SER A 71 20.67 -10.48 -5.53
C SER A 71 22.05 -9.82 -5.39
N ALA A 72 22.14 -8.49 -5.59
CA ALA A 72 23.30 -7.66 -5.19
C ALA A 72 22.99 -6.23 -4.67
N MET A 73 21.74 -5.82 -4.42
CA MET A 73 21.45 -4.48 -3.84
C MET A 73 20.30 -4.51 -2.82
N PRO A 74 20.44 -3.92 -1.61
CA PRO A 74 19.33 -3.76 -0.67
C PRO A 74 18.27 -2.80 -1.22
N SER A 75 17.02 -3.22 -1.29
CA SER A 75 15.84 -2.51 -1.86
C SER A 75 15.46 -1.19 -1.17
N ASN A 76 16.12 -0.83 -0.05
CA ASN A 76 15.66 0.25 0.83
C ASN A 76 16.34 1.60 0.55
N PHE A 77 17.27 1.66 -0.41
CA PHE A 77 18.00 2.87 -0.75
C PHE A 77 17.81 3.22 -2.23
N LYS A 78 17.56 4.50 -2.52
CA LYS A 78 17.54 5.05 -3.88
C LYS A 78 18.38 6.33 -3.94
N PRO A 79 19.06 6.60 -5.06
CA PRO A 79 19.76 7.87 -5.24
C PRO A 79 18.77 9.03 -5.30
N CYS A 80 19.17 10.20 -4.80
CA CYS A 80 18.41 11.43 -4.98
C CYS A 80 18.23 11.71 -6.49
N PRO A 81 17.02 12.05 -6.96
CA PRO A 81 16.77 12.30 -8.37
C PRO A 81 17.24 13.70 -8.85
N ASN A 82 17.66 14.58 -7.94
CA ASN A 82 18.28 15.85 -8.30
C ASN A 82 19.68 15.58 -8.90
N PRO A 83 19.96 15.95 -10.17
CA PRO A 83 21.26 15.71 -10.82
C PRO A 83 22.45 16.34 -10.08
N ASP A 84 22.21 17.41 -9.33
CA ASP A 84 23.24 18.09 -8.54
C ASP A 84 23.48 17.43 -7.17
N CYS A 85 22.76 16.33 -6.87
CA CYS A 85 22.82 15.62 -5.60
C CYS A 85 23.17 14.15 -5.81
N SER A 86 24.21 13.68 -5.13
CA SER A 86 24.68 12.29 -5.20
C SER A 86 24.34 11.47 -3.95
N VAL A 87 23.52 12.02 -3.04
CA VAL A 87 23.14 11.37 -1.79
C VAL A 87 22.21 10.19 -2.05
N LYS A 88 22.47 9.08 -1.38
CA LYS A 88 21.55 7.95 -1.29
C LYS A 88 20.56 8.19 -0.17
N VAL A 89 19.27 8.11 -0.49
CA VAL A 89 18.17 8.31 0.45
C VAL A 89 17.62 6.94 0.83
N GLU A 90 17.52 6.70 2.14
CA GLU A 90 16.83 5.54 2.70
C GLU A 90 15.32 5.79 2.73
N LYS A 91 14.53 4.76 2.43
CA LYS A 91 13.07 4.80 2.55
C LYS A 91 12.67 4.81 4.03
N ASN A 92 12.42 6.00 4.57
CA ASN A 92 12.01 6.19 5.96
C ASN A 92 10.53 6.61 6.06
N GLY A 93 9.76 5.97 6.94
CA GLY A 93 8.45 6.49 7.36
C GLY A 93 7.22 6.12 6.53
N GLY A 94 7.34 5.24 5.53
CA GLY A 94 6.18 4.66 4.82
C GLY A 94 5.46 5.60 3.84
N CYS A 95 5.74 6.90 3.89
CA CYS A 95 5.32 7.86 2.88
C CYS A 95 6.06 7.61 1.56
N MET A 96 5.34 7.65 0.43
CA MET A 96 5.96 7.56 -0.89
C MET A 96 6.61 8.87 -1.33
N TYR A 97 6.34 9.97 -0.64
CA TYR A 97 6.92 11.28 -0.91
C TYR A 97 8.01 11.59 0.14
N MET A 98 9.25 11.60 -0.31
CA MET A 98 10.44 11.67 0.53
C MET A 98 11.09 13.04 0.42
N GLN A 99 11.70 13.50 1.51
CA GLN A 99 12.61 14.65 1.48
C GLN A 99 14.06 14.18 1.49
N CYS A 100 14.92 14.79 0.67
CA CYS A 100 16.36 14.57 0.70
C CYS A 100 16.99 15.36 1.86
N SER A 101 16.89 14.83 3.08
CA SER A 101 17.26 15.51 4.34
C SER A 101 18.51 14.95 5.05
N GLY A 102 19.17 13.93 4.48
CA GLY A 102 20.39 13.35 5.06
C GLY A 102 21.62 14.29 5.00
N PRO A 103 22.75 13.93 5.62
CA PRO A 103 24.00 14.69 5.53
C PRO A 103 24.42 14.92 4.07
N GLY A 104 24.56 16.17 3.65
CA GLY A 104 24.82 16.54 2.25
C GLY A 104 23.60 16.49 1.32
N GLY A 105 22.40 16.28 1.87
CA GLY A 105 21.14 16.28 1.14
C GLY A 105 20.77 17.66 0.60
N CYS A 106 20.12 17.70 -0.56
CA CYS A 106 19.77 18.95 -1.23
C CYS A 106 18.40 19.53 -0.80
N GLY A 107 17.70 18.89 0.15
CA GLY A 107 16.43 19.37 0.71
C GLY A 107 15.21 19.23 -0.22
N VAL A 108 15.38 18.76 -1.45
CA VAL A 108 14.28 18.56 -2.41
C VAL A 108 13.34 17.46 -1.94
N PHE A 109 12.08 17.59 -2.34
CA PHE A 109 11.05 16.59 -2.13
C PHE A 109 10.83 15.80 -3.41
N TRP A 110 10.62 14.49 -3.30
CA TRP A 110 10.53 13.62 -4.46
C TRP A 110 9.72 12.35 -4.21
N CYS A 111 9.14 11.79 -5.26
CA CYS A 111 8.38 10.55 -5.18
C CYS A 111 9.30 9.32 -5.27
N TRP A 112 9.28 8.46 -4.24
CA TRP A 112 10.04 7.20 -4.17
C TRP A 112 9.79 6.29 -5.38
N GLN A 113 8.60 6.37 -5.97
CA GLN A 113 8.21 5.54 -7.11
C GLN A 113 8.75 6.06 -8.45
N CYS A 114 8.45 7.31 -8.83
CA CYS A 114 8.78 7.83 -10.16
C CYS A 114 10.02 8.71 -10.21
N GLY A 115 10.57 9.13 -9.06
CA GLY A 115 11.73 10.03 -9.01
C GLY A 115 11.41 11.50 -9.33
N ASN A 116 10.16 11.85 -9.66
CA ASN A 116 9.81 13.25 -9.90
C ASN A 116 9.99 14.07 -8.63
N TRP A 117 10.55 15.28 -8.75
CA TRP A 117 11.03 16.06 -7.62
C TRP A 117 10.77 17.56 -7.75
N SER A 118 10.70 18.24 -6.61
CA SER A 118 10.48 19.68 -6.49
C SER A 118 11.31 20.27 -5.34
N LYS A 119 11.68 21.54 -5.48
CA LYS A 119 12.31 22.31 -4.40
C LYS A 119 11.31 22.74 -3.32
N GLN A 120 10.04 22.84 -3.68
CA GLN A 120 8.96 23.11 -2.74
C GLN A 120 8.33 21.77 -2.34
N ALA A 121 7.85 21.67 -1.10
CA ALA A 121 6.89 20.62 -0.76
C ALA A 121 5.68 20.85 -1.66
N SER A 122 5.57 20.09 -2.76
CA SER A 122 4.43 20.24 -3.65
C SER A 122 3.22 19.71 -2.90
N GLY A 123 2.31 20.59 -2.48
CA GLY A 123 1.08 20.21 -1.78
C GLY A 123 0.15 19.30 -2.58
N VAL A 124 0.46 19.04 -3.85
CA VAL A 124 -0.19 18.02 -4.66
C VAL A 124 0.83 16.91 -4.87
N HIS A 125 0.65 15.79 -4.17
CA HIS A 125 1.44 14.59 -4.41
C HIS A 125 1.28 14.20 -5.90
N HIS A 126 2.39 14.00 -6.64
CA HIS A 126 2.41 13.63 -8.08
C HIS A 126 1.93 12.19 -8.35
N VAL A 127 0.89 11.73 -7.66
CA VAL A 127 0.49 10.32 -7.66
C VAL A 127 -0.22 9.94 -8.97
N HIS A 128 -1.00 10.85 -9.55
CA HIS A 128 -1.72 10.61 -10.80
C HIS A 128 -0.81 10.26 -11.98
N GLU A 129 0.23 11.05 -12.22
CA GLU A 129 1.18 10.83 -13.32
C GLU A 129 2.10 9.62 -13.04
N CYS A 130 2.21 9.19 -11.77
CA CYS A 130 3.03 8.06 -11.34
C CYS A 130 2.32 6.71 -11.55
N ASN A 131 1.00 6.69 -11.71
CA ASN A 131 0.21 5.47 -11.91
C ASN A 131 -0.01 5.10 -13.38
N ASP A 132 0.62 5.82 -14.32
CA ASP A 132 0.59 5.41 -15.71
C ASP A 132 1.42 4.13 -15.92
N PRO A 133 0.81 3.07 -16.49
CA PRO A 133 1.51 1.83 -16.77
C PRO A 133 2.69 2.08 -17.72
N PRO A 134 3.66 1.16 -17.79
CA PRO A 134 4.88 1.40 -18.55
C PRO A 134 4.60 1.76 -20.02
N THR A 135 5.22 2.83 -20.49
CA THR A 135 5.14 3.21 -21.91
C THR A 135 5.82 2.16 -22.79
N ALA A 136 5.47 2.09 -24.08
CA ALA A 136 6.14 1.24 -25.06
C ALA A 136 7.68 1.45 -25.09
N LYS A 137 8.15 2.66 -24.74
CA LYS A 137 9.57 2.99 -24.60
C LYS A 137 10.21 2.29 -23.40
N TRP A 138 9.52 2.22 -22.26
CA TRP A 138 9.99 1.49 -21.08
C TRP A 138 9.96 -0.02 -21.33
N ALA A 139 8.88 -0.56 -21.90
CA ALA A 139 8.77 -1.98 -22.26
C ALA A 139 9.94 -2.43 -23.16
N LYS A 140 10.32 -1.58 -24.13
CA LYS A 140 11.49 -1.82 -24.99
C LYS A 140 12.83 -1.78 -24.24
N ALA A 141 12.97 -0.92 -23.24
CA ALA A 141 14.19 -0.86 -22.39
C ALA A 141 14.25 -2.01 -21.37
N ALA A 142 13.09 -2.52 -20.95
CA ALA A 142 12.92 -3.66 -20.06
C ALA A 142 12.94 -5.02 -20.78
N ALA A 143 12.93 -5.02 -22.12
CA ALA A 143 12.88 -6.23 -22.93
C ALA A 143 14.07 -7.16 -22.63
N GLY A 144 13.76 -8.39 -22.22
CA GLY A 144 14.75 -9.41 -21.84
C GLY A 144 15.22 -9.36 -20.39
N LEU A 145 14.83 -8.34 -19.60
CA LEU A 145 15.08 -8.29 -18.16
C LEU A 145 14.02 -9.05 -17.35
N PHE A 146 12.81 -9.18 -17.89
CA PHE A 146 11.66 -9.83 -17.24
C PHE A 146 10.86 -10.67 -18.24
N ASP A 147 10.06 -11.61 -17.72
CA ASP A 147 9.28 -12.57 -18.50
C ASP A 147 8.00 -11.97 -19.14
N ASP A 148 7.64 -10.72 -18.84
CA ASP A 148 6.34 -10.13 -19.20
C ASP A 148 6.39 -8.65 -19.67
N ASP A 149 7.41 -8.30 -20.46
CA ASP A 149 7.70 -6.91 -20.87
C ASP A 149 7.89 -5.93 -19.69
N GLY A 150 8.02 -6.47 -18.46
CA GLY A 150 8.19 -5.76 -17.20
C GLY A 150 6.90 -5.17 -16.61
N LYS A 151 5.74 -5.43 -17.23
CA LYS A 151 4.44 -4.91 -16.76
C LYS A 151 4.16 -5.35 -15.33
N PHE A 152 4.27 -6.64 -15.03
CA PHE A 152 4.07 -7.19 -13.70
C PHE A 152 5.02 -6.57 -12.69
N THR A 153 6.30 -6.40 -13.03
CA THR A 153 7.27 -5.74 -12.15
C THR A 153 6.81 -4.34 -11.75
N TRP A 154 6.29 -3.54 -12.69
CA TRP A 154 5.77 -2.19 -12.39
C TRP A 154 4.62 -2.20 -11.38
N PHE A 155 3.65 -3.12 -11.56
CA PHE A 155 2.52 -3.26 -10.64
C PHE A 155 2.95 -3.90 -9.31
N TYR A 156 3.91 -4.81 -9.35
CA TYR A 156 4.44 -5.52 -8.18
C TYR A 156 5.17 -4.57 -7.24
N GLU A 157 6.09 -3.73 -7.75
CA GLU A 157 6.80 -2.74 -6.94
C GLU A 157 5.82 -1.80 -6.21
N ARG A 158 4.75 -1.41 -6.88
CA ARG A 158 3.68 -0.57 -6.34
C ARG A 158 2.87 -1.26 -5.25
N TYR A 159 2.46 -2.51 -5.52
CA TYR A 159 1.81 -3.37 -4.53
C TYR A 159 2.70 -3.54 -3.28
N THR A 160 3.97 -3.90 -3.44
CA THR A 160 4.89 -4.12 -2.31
C THR A 160 5.17 -2.85 -1.55
N ASN A 161 5.27 -1.70 -2.22
CA ASN A 161 5.46 -0.41 -1.57
C ASN A 161 4.34 -0.10 -0.56
N HIS A 162 3.08 -0.33 -0.92
CA HIS A 162 1.95 -0.16 0.02
C HIS A 162 1.97 -1.20 1.13
N VAL A 163 2.27 -2.47 0.81
CA VAL A 163 2.36 -3.55 1.81
C VAL A 163 3.46 -3.27 2.85
N GLU A 164 4.61 -2.78 2.42
CA GLU A 164 5.70 -2.37 3.32
C GLU A 164 5.29 -1.18 4.21
N ALA A 165 4.61 -0.19 3.62
CA ALA A 165 4.12 0.97 4.36
C ALA A 165 3.09 0.58 5.43
N LEU A 166 2.28 -0.47 5.22
CA LEU A 166 1.35 -0.99 6.23
C LEU A 166 2.06 -1.37 7.54
N ARG A 167 3.28 -1.92 7.47
CA ARG A 167 4.04 -2.29 8.67
C ARG A 167 4.35 -1.06 9.54
N ILE A 168 4.68 0.06 8.90
CA ILE A 168 5.03 1.31 9.56
C ILE A 168 3.78 1.92 10.22
N HIS A 169 2.68 2.02 9.48
CA HIS A 169 1.43 2.56 10.02
C HIS A 169 0.80 1.67 11.09
N THR A 170 1.00 0.35 11.01
CA THR A 170 0.58 -0.56 12.09
C THR A 170 1.36 -0.27 13.37
N ALA A 171 2.68 -0.05 13.27
CA ALA A 171 3.48 0.34 14.44
C ALA A 171 3.04 1.71 15.02
N GLN A 172 2.68 2.67 14.17
CA GLN A 172 2.12 3.96 14.61
C GLN A 172 0.78 3.79 15.33
N LEU A 173 -0.11 2.93 14.82
CA LEU A 173 -1.39 2.63 15.46
C LEU A 173 -1.18 2.02 16.87
N GLU A 174 -0.27 1.06 17.00
CA GLU A 174 0.03 0.44 18.29
C GLU A 174 0.66 1.44 19.27
N ALA A 175 1.53 2.34 18.79
CA ALA A 175 2.08 3.42 19.61
C ALA A 175 0.99 4.40 20.08
N ALA A 176 0.04 4.77 19.20
CA ALA A 176 -1.07 5.64 19.55
C ALA A 176 -2.00 4.99 20.59
N ARG A 177 -2.26 3.68 20.48
CA ARG A 177 -3.03 2.89 21.46
C ARG A 177 -2.34 2.80 22.81
N ALA A 178 -1.03 2.53 22.82
CA ALA A 178 -0.25 2.51 24.05
C ALA A 178 -0.31 3.88 24.74
N LYS A 179 -0.17 4.97 23.98
CA LYS A 179 -0.26 6.33 24.53
C LYS A 179 -1.65 6.65 25.08
N GLN A 180 -2.71 6.18 24.42
CA GLN A 180 -4.07 6.32 24.93
C GLN A 180 -4.22 5.63 26.30
N ALA A 181 -3.77 4.38 26.41
CA ALA A 181 -3.86 3.63 27.66
C ALA A 181 -3.13 4.32 28.83
N GLU A 182 -1.94 4.90 28.57
CA GLU A 182 -1.22 5.71 29.57
C GLU A 182 -2.03 6.93 30.03
N LEU A 183 -2.68 7.66 29.11
CA LEU A 183 -3.50 8.82 29.44
C LEU A 183 -4.75 8.44 30.24
N GLU A 184 -5.38 7.32 29.90
CA GLU A 184 -6.54 6.79 30.62
C GLU A 184 -6.18 6.41 32.07
N GLU A 185 -5.00 5.84 32.30
CA GLU A 185 -4.52 5.46 33.64
C GLU A 185 -4.37 6.67 34.57
N VAL A 186 -3.91 7.81 34.03
CA VAL A 186 -3.74 9.05 34.80
C VAL A 186 -5.00 9.93 34.80
N GLY A 187 -6.09 9.49 34.16
CA GLY A 187 -7.36 10.22 34.10
C GLY A 187 -7.34 11.46 33.19
N GLU A 188 -6.43 11.50 32.22
CA GLU A 188 -6.29 12.59 31.25
C GLU A 188 -7.26 12.44 30.05
N VAL A 189 -7.47 13.54 29.33
CA VAL A 189 -8.38 13.57 28.17
C VAL A 189 -7.75 12.85 26.96
N THR A 190 -8.45 11.87 26.40
CA THR A 190 -7.96 11.00 25.31
C THR A 190 -8.35 11.45 23.90
N SER A 191 -9.04 12.58 23.75
CA SER A 191 -9.63 12.98 22.45
C SER A 191 -8.62 13.13 21.32
N ALA A 192 -7.38 13.56 21.64
CA ALA A 192 -6.28 13.63 20.70
C ALA A 192 -5.79 12.24 20.26
N THR A 193 -5.64 11.30 21.19
CA THR A 193 -5.22 9.92 20.87
C THR A 193 -6.32 9.15 20.14
N ASP A 194 -7.59 9.41 20.46
CA ASP A 194 -8.74 8.87 19.70
C ASP A 194 -8.69 9.30 18.23
N PHE A 195 -8.38 10.58 17.97
CA PHE A 195 -8.19 11.07 16.61
C PHE A 195 -7.02 10.35 15.91
N LEU A 196 -5.85 10.23 16.55
CA LEU A 196 -4.69 9.56 15.99
C LEU A 196 -4.97 8.09 15.66
N ILE A 197 -5.63 7.36 16.55
CA ILE A 197 -6.02 5.97 16.34
C ILE A 197 -6.97 5.83 15.14
N ARG A 198 -7.96 6.72 15.03
CA ARG A 198 -8.89 6.75 13.89
C ARG A 198 -8.17 7.07 12.58
N ALA A 199 -7.26 8.05 12.60
CA ALA A 199 -6.50 8.46 11.42
C ALA A 199 -5.56 7.33 10.96
N ALA A 200 -4.75 6.76 11.87
CA ALA A 200 -3.87 5.62 11.59
C ALA A 200 -4.65 4.40 11.06
N THR A 201 -5.79 4.07 11.69
CA THR A 201 -6.66 2.99 11.21
C THR A 201 -7.19 3.25 9.80
N THR A 202 -7.51 4.51 9.48
CA THR A 202 -7.99 4.91 8.15
C THR A 202 -6.88 4.80 7.11
N VAL A 203 -5.65 5.24 7.43
CA VAL A 203 -4.47 5.08 6.56
C VAL A 203 -4.20 3.60 6.27
N ILE A 204 -4.23 2.74 7.29
CA ILE A 204 -4.04 1.28 7.12
C ILE A 204 -5.08 0.70 6.17
N ARG A 205 -6.36 1.07 6.34
CA ARG A 205 -7.44 0.61 5.45
C ARG A 205 -7.23 1.11 4.01
N ALA A 206 -6.92 2.40 3.85
CA ALA A 206 -6.73 3.01 2.54
C ALA A 206 -5.52 2.41 1.80
N ARG A 207 -4.38 2.22 2.49
CA ARG A 207 -3.20 1.53 1.94
C ARG A 207 -3.47 0.06 1.62
N THR A 208 -4.29 -0.63 2.41
CA THR A 208 -4.68 -2.01 2.09
C THR A 208 -5.45 -2.04 0.77
N VAL A 209 -6.42 -1.14 0.58
CA VAL A 209 -7.15 -1.01 -0.68
C VAL A 209 -6.20 -0.61 -1.81
N ALA A 210 -5.34 0.39 -1.60
CA ALA A 210 -4.38 0.87 -2.60
C ALA A 210 -3.34 -0.18 -3.01
N ALA A 211 -2.90 -1.07 -2.11
CA ALA A 211 -2.09 -2.21 -2.50
C ALA A 211 -2.84 -3.06 -3.52
N TRP A 212 -4.11 -3.38 -3.23
CA TRP A 212 -4.94 -4.26 -4.04
C TRP A 212 -5.61 -3.61 -5.25
N THR A 213 -5.46 -2.29 -5.46
CA THR A 213 -5.84 -1.64 -6.72
C THR A 213 -4.86 -1.99 -7.83
N TYR A 214 -3.58 -2.28 -7.52
CA TYR A 214 -2.58 -2.63 -8.53
C TYR A 214 -2.77 -4.01 -9.17
N PRO A 215 -2.99 -5.12 -8.41
CA PRO A 215 -3.36 -6.40 -9.00
C PRO A 215 -4.65 -6.33 -9.81
N TYR A 216 -5.62 -5.52 -9.36
CA TYR A 216 -6.86 -5.27 -10.10
C TYR A 216 -6.58 -4.56 -11.42
N ALA A 217 -5.85 -3.44 -11.39
CA ALA A 217 -5.50 -2.64 -12.56
C ALA A 217 -4.64 -3.41 -13.57
N HIS A 218 -3.76 -4.30 -13.11
CA HIS A 218 -2.96 -5.17 -13.96
C HIS A 218 -3.85 -6.04 -14.88
N GLY A 219 -4.99 -6.48 -14.37
CA GLY A 219 -5.97 -7.31 -15.08
C GLY A 219 -6.99 -6.56 -15.94
N ILE A 220 -7.00 -5.22 -15.93
CA ILE A 220 -7.90 -4.45 -16.80
C ILE A 220 -7.32 -4.45 -18.23
N ALA A 221 -8.09 -5.00 -19.16
CA ALA A 221 -7.71 -5.04 -20.59
C ALA A 221 -8.22 -3.82 -21.38
N ASP A 222 -9.35 -3.24 -20.97
CA ASP A 222 -9.94 -2.08 -21.65
C ASP A 222 -9.23 -0.79 -21.26
N GLU A 223 -8.66 -0.09 -22.24
CA GLU A 223 -7.89 1.14 -22.00
C GLU A 223 -8.72 2.28 -21.40
N THR A 224 -10.01 2.37 -21.74
CA THR A 224 -10.87 3.45 -21.24
C THR A 224 -11.18 3.25 -19.76
N GLN A 225 -11.55 2.02 -19.39
CA GLN A 225 -11.72 1.62 -18.00
C GLN A 225 -10.42 1.77 -17.21
N GLN A 226 -9.28 1.42 -17.83
CA GLN A 226 -7.99 1.56 -17.18
C GLN A 226 -7.64 3.02 -16.87
N ARG A 227 -7.90 3.95 -17.80
CA ARG A 227 -7.69 5.39 -17.56
C ARG A 227 -8.58 5.94 -16.45
N LEU A 228 -9.87 5.61 -16.46
CA LEU A 228 -10.79 6.04 -15.41
C LEU A 228 -10.39 5.46 -14.05
N PHE A 229 -10.01 4.18 -14.01
CA PHE A 229 -9.56 3.52 -12.79
C PHE A 229 -8.27 4.15 -12.25
N ALA A 230 -7.27 4.36 -13.12
CA ALA A 230 -6.00 4.99 -12.74
C ALA A 230 -6.22 6.39 -12.17
N HIS A 231 -7.19 7.14 -12.70
CA HIS A 231 -7.60 8.41 -12.11
C HIS A 231 -8.14 8.21 -10.68
N GLN A 232 -9.10 7.32 -10.47
CA GLN A 232 -9.65 7.08 -9.12
C GLN A 232 -8.59 6.55 -8.14
N GLN A 233 -7.67 5.70 -8.62
CA GLN A 233 -6.54 5.19 -7.85
C GLN A 233 -5.61 6.32 -7.43
N GLY A 234 -5.25 7.22 -8.35
CA GLY A 234 -4.41 8.39 -8.05
C GLY A 234 -5.01 9.31 -6.98
N MET A 235 -6.33 9.53 -7.03
CA MET A 235 -7.05 10.30 -6.01
C MET A 235 -6.99 9.62 -4.63
N LEU A 236 -7.28 8.32 -4.57
CA LEU A 236 -7.21 7.54 -3.32
C LEU A 236 -5.83 7.63 -2.68
N GLU A 237 -4.79 7.43 -3.48
CA GLU A 237 -3.42 7.45 -2.97
C GLU A 237 -3.01 8.85 -2.52
N THR A 238 -3.37 9.89 -3.27
CA THR A 238 -3.11 11.29 -2.86
C THR A 238 -3.70 11.56 -1.47
N TYR A 239 -4.99 11.28 -1.28
CA TYR A 239 -5.62 11.47 0.04
C TYR A 239 -5.06 10.55 1.13
N THR A 240 -4.58 9.37 0.76
CA THR A 240 -3.94 8.44 1.69
C THR A 240 -2.61 8.99 2.18
N GLU A 241 -1.79 9.53 1.27
CA GLU A 241 -0.50 10.13 1.64
C GLU A 241 -0.70 11.44 2.42
N ASP A 242 -1.66 12.29 2.04
CA ASP A 242 -1.99 13.52 2.77
C ASP A 242 -2.38 13.21 4.22
N LEU A 243 -3.23 12.19 4.44
CA LEU A 243 -3.61 11.77 5.79
C LEU A 243 -2.42 11.12 6.52
N ALA A 244 -1.64 10.29 5.83
CA ALA A 244 -0.47 9.63 6.42
C ALA A 244 0.60 10.63 6.88
N ALA A 245 0.72 11.79 6.23
CA ALA A 245 1.64 12.84 6.64
C ALA A 245 1.23 13.56 7.95
N LEU A 246 -0.03 13.40 8.38
CA LEU A 246 -0.58 14.00 9.60
C LEU A 246 -0.54 13.07 10.82
N VAL A 247 -0.12 11.80 10.64
CA VAL A 247 -0.18 10.72 11.64
C VAL A 247 1.21 10.20 11.96
#